data_AF-A0A0F9A6W0-F1
#
_entry.id   AF-A0A0F9A6W0-F1
#
_cell.length_a   1.000
_cell.length_b   1.000
_cell.length_c   1.000
_cell.angle_alpha   90.00
_cell.angle_beta   90.00
_cell.angle_gamma   90.00
#
_symmetry.space_group_name_H-M   'P 1'
#
loop_
_entity.id
_entity.type
_entity.pdbx_description
1 polymer ?
#
loop_
_entity_poly.entity_id
_entity_poly.type
_entity_poly.pdbx_seq_one_letter_code
_entity_poly.pdbx_strand_id
1 'polypeptide(L)'
;MGRPRHWQLSASSIACFKTCPFQYFLHYIKGIRKAEEPDHFRYGTNWHKVMEIISLPPGGKCVCVDNNECVICSGYGFVPDDIMTAVIHVIDDAYSKIPGSMDEEKWAVERVKLLYAASAYNWYYADKLLVPIMTEYKFDSPIYNKNGRAVPNVKIVGVIDKIAMVDGCRSVVEYKTTSSPIDSGSRYWNHLNLDTQTTLYLYIVRSLRN
;
A
#
# COMPACT_ATOMS: atom_id res chain seq x y z
N MET A 1 -33.71 22.08 7.00
CA MET A 1 -32.31 22.07 7.47
C MET A 1 -31.58 20.96 6.73
N GLY A 2 -30.55 21.27 5.93
CA GLY A 2 -29.77 20.25 5.23
C GLY A 2 -28.97 19.40 6.21
N ARG A 3 -28.84 18.09 5.97
CA ARG A 3 -28.02 17.20 6.81
C ARG A 3 -26.58 17.76 6.90
N PRO A 4 -25.93 17.73 8.09
CA PRO A 4 -24.54 18.13 8.23
C PRO A 4 -23.68 17.28 7.30
N ARG A 5 -22.91 17.93 6.41
CA ARG A 5 -21.96 17.20 5.55
C ARG A 5 -20.85 16.66 6.42
N HIS A 6 -20.72 15.34 6.43
CA HIS A 6 -19.60 14.65 7.06
C HIS A 6 -18.45 14.60 6.05
N TRP A 7 -17.29 15.13 6.45
CA TRP A 7 -16.09 15.17 5.64
C TRP A 7 -15.17 14.02 6.04
N GLN A 8 -14.81 13.20 5.07
CA GLN A 8 -13.80 12.15 5.21
C GLN A 8 -12.55 12.60 4.46
N LEU A 9 -11.46 12.80 5.20
CA LEU A 9 -10.17 13.20 4.65
C LEU A 9 -9.23 12.00 4.62
N SER A 10 -8.65 11.71 3.48
CA SER A 10 -7.57 10.74 3.33
C SER A 10 -6.28 11.44 2.88
N ALA A 11 -5.15 10.75 2.95
CA ALA A 11 -3.89 11.29 2.42
C ALA A 11 -4.04 11.71 0.95
N SER A 12 -4.69 10.88 0.14
CA SER A 12 -4.97 11.15 -1.28
C SER A 12 -5.94 12.31 -1.49
N SER A 13 -6.95 12.48 -0.62
CA SER A 13 -7.89 13.61 -0.73
C SER A 13 -7.22 14.94 -0.38
N ILE A 14 -6.38 14.96 0.66
CA ILE A 14 -5.61 16.15 1.06
C ILE A 14 -4.58 16.51 -0.02
N ALA A 15 -3.86 15.52 -0.55
CA ALA A 15 -2.93 15.73 -1.66
C ALA A 15 -3.64 16.32 -2.88
N CYS A 16 -4.80 15.76 -3.26
CA CYS A 16 -5.61 16.30 -4.36
C CYS A 16 -6.02 17.75 -4.14
N PHE A 17 -6.44 18.12 -2.93
CA PHE A 17 -6.80 19.50 -2.60
C PHE A 17 -5.58 20.45 -2.68
N LYS A 18 -4.43 20.03 -2.16
CA LYS A 18 -3.18 20.79 -2.23
C LYS A 18 -2.71 21.01 -3.67
N THR A 19 -2.92 20.04 -4.54
CA THR A 19 -2.62 20.16 -5.97
C THR A 19 -3.60 21.09 -6.68
N CYS A 20 -4.91 20.88 -6.49
CA CYS A 20 -5.95 21.70 -7.11
C CYS A 20 -7.31 21.58 -6.37
N PRO A 21 -7.79 22.65 -5.72
CA PRO A 21 -9.09 22.65 -5.06
C PRO A 21 -10.28 22.33 -5.98
N PHE A 22 -10.21 22.74 -7.25
CA PHE A 22 -11.26 22.44 -8.23
C PHE A 22 -11.28 20.94 -8.59
N GLN A 23 -10.11 20.32 -8.73
CA GLN A 23 -10.01 18.88 -8.93
C GLN A 23 -10.57 18.12 -7.72
N TYR A 24 -10.25 18.56 -6.50
CA TYR A 24 -10.85 18.01 -5.28
C TYR A 24 -12.37 18.12 -5.28
N PHE A 25 -12.92 19.28 -5.66
CA PHE A 25 -14.36 19.47 -5.76
C PHE A 25 -15.01 18.49 -6.76
N LEU A 26 -14.45 18.34 -7.96
CA LEU A 26 -14.97 17.39 -8.94
C LEU A 26 -14.89 15.94 -8.42
N HIS A 27 -13.75 15.56 -7.84
CA HIS A 27 -13.49 14.21 -7.39
C HIS A 27 -14.27 13.88 -6.10
N TYR A 28 -14.00 14.56 -5.00
CA TYR A 28 -14.51 14.19 -3.69
C TYR A 28 -15.89 14.80 -3.36
N ILE A 29 -16.33 15.86 -4.04
CA ILE A 29 -17.65 16.48 -3.79
C ILE A 29 -18.67 16.11 -4.87
N LYS A 30 -18.29 16.11 -6.15
CA LYS A 30 -19.19 15.77 -7.26
C LYS A 30 -19.14 14.29 -7.67
N GLY A 31 -18.19 13.51 -7.13
CA GLY A 31 -18.06 12.08 -7.45
C GLY A 31 -17.58 11.81 -8.87
N ILE A 32 -17.04 12.81 -9.58
CA ILE A 32 -16.56 12.66 -10.95
C ILE A 32 -15.22 11.93 -10.93
N ARG A 33 -15.13 10.82 -11.67
CA ARG A 33 -13.92 9.99 -11.81
C ARG A 33 -13.55 9.88 -13.29
N LYS A 34 -12.30 9.56 -13.56
CA LYS A 34 -11.91 9.08 -14.89
C LYS A 34 -12.63 7.74 -15.12
N ALA A 35 -13.03 7.47 -16.35
CA ALA A 35 -13.70 6.22 -16.70
C ALA A 35 -12.77 5.01 -16.52
N GLU A 36 -11.46 5.22 -16.69
CA GLU A 36 -10.43 4.19 -16.59
C GLU A 36 -9.36 4.59 -15.58
N GLU A 37 -8.85 3.61 -14.84
CA GLU A 37 -7.67 3.80 -14.00
C GLU A 37 -6.40 3.85 -14.85
N PRO A 38 -5.46 4.76 -14.57
CA PRO A 38 -4.20 4.80 -15.29
C PRO A 38 -3.37 3.52 -15.12
N ASP A 39 -2.85 3.01 -16.24
CA ASP A 39 -2.05 1.77 -16.29
C ASP A 39 -0.85 1.74 -15.32
N HIS A 40 -0.28 2.89 -14.97
CA HIS A 40 0.86 2.97 -14.06
C HIS A 40 0.54 2.54 -12.61
N PHE A 41 -0.72 2.54 -12.18
CA PHE A 41 -1.10 2.05 -10.85
C PHE A 41 -1.03 0.53 -10.72
N ARG A 42 -1.07 -0.20 -11.84
CA ARG A 42 -1.00 -1.67 -11.85
C ARG A 42 0.29 -2.18 -11.22
N TYR A 43 1.42 -1.63 -11.62
CA TYR A 43 2.73 -2.07 -11.11
C TYR A 43 2.82 -1.90 -9.59
N GLY A 44 2.43 -0.74 -9.07
CA GLY A 44 2.39 -0.48 -7.64
C GLY A 44 1.45 -1.43 -6.90
N THR A 45 0.25 -1.66 -7.45
CA THR A 45 -0.74 -2.58 -6.87
C THR A 45 -0.20 -4.02 -6.79
N ASN A 46 0.44 -4.49 -7.86
CA ASN A 46 1.07 -5.81 -7.87
C ASN A 46 2.26 -5.87 -6.90
N TRP A 47 3.00 -4.79 -6.73
CA TRP A 47 4.06 -4.70 -5.72
C TRP A 47 3.53 -4.87 -4.29
N HIS A 48 2.43 -4.19 -3.93
CA HIS A 48 1.81 -4.38 -2.60
C HIS A 48 1.39 -5.84 -2.37
N LYS A 49 0.72 -6.47 -3.36
CA LYS A 49 0.36 -7.89 -3.28
C LYS A 49 1.58 -8.78 -3.07
N VAL A 50 2.68 -8.54 -3.79
CA VAL A 50 3.91 -9.32 -3.62
C VAL A 50 4.50 -9.14 -2.21
N MET A 51 4.45 -7.93 -1.65
CA MET A 51 4.92 -7.68 -0.27
C MET A 51 4.05 -8.37 0.79
N GLU A 52 2.74 -8.48 0.55
CA GLU A 52 1.85 -9.29 1.40
C GLU A 52 2.28 -10.77 1.38
N ILE A 53 2.55 -11.32 0.20
CA ILE A 53 3.01 -12.72 0.04
C ILE A 53 4.35 -12.94 0.73
N ILE A 54 5.35 -12.08 0.50
CA ILE A 54 6.67 -12.20 1.15
C ILE A 54 6.56 -12.18 2.68
N SER A 55 5.51 -11.53 3.22
CA SER A 55 5.27 -11.47 4.66
C SER A 55 4.63 -12.74 5.25
N LEU A 56 4.21 -13.70 4.41
CA LEU A 56 3.63 -14.95 4.88
C LEU A 56 4.72 -15.88 5.42
N PRO A 57 4.43 -16.65 6.50
CA PRO A 57 5.36 -17.63 7.01
C PRO A 57 5.50 -18.82 6.03
N PRO A 58 6.70 -19.12 5.52
CA PRO A 58 6.92 -20.28 4.66
C PRO A 58 6.57 -21.58 5.38
N GLY A 59 5.94 -22.53 4.68
CA GLY A 59 5.40 -23.76 5.27
C GLY A 59 4.18 -23.56 6.19
N GLY A 60 3.77 -22.31 6.43
CA GLY A 60 2.62 -21.97 7.27
C GLY A 60 1.28 -22.25 6.59
N LYS A 61 0.20 -22.20 7.36
CA LYS A 61 -1.17 -22.33 6.82
C LYS A 61 -1.44 -21.18 5.85
N CYS A 62 -1.89 -21.50 4.64
CA CYS A 62 -2.27 -20.49 3.65
C CYS A 62 -3.51 -19.71 4.10
N VAL A 63 -3.61 -18.45 3.67
CA VAL A 63 -4.75 -17.57 3.96
C VAL A 63 -6.00 -17.92 3.17
N CYS A 64 -5.91 -18.79 2.17
CA CYS A 64 -7.07 -19.22 1.40
C CYS A 64 -7.98 -20.13 2.25
N VAL A 65 -9.26 -19.80 2.32
CA VAL A 65 -10.28 -20.66 2.92
C VAL A 65 -10.82 -21.56 1.81
N ASP A 66 -10.48 -22.85 1.85
CA ASP A 66 -11.03 -23.92 0.99
C ASP A 66 -11.08 -23.60 -0.52
N ASN A 67 -10.03 -22.95 -1.04
CA ASN A 67 -9.91 -22.64 -2.46
C ASN A 67 -8.87 -23.55 -3.15
N ASN A 68 -9.36 -24.53 -3.92
CA ASN A 68 -8.53 -25.45 -4.71
C ASN A 68 -7.77 -24.74 -5.84
N GLU A 69 -8.15 -23.53 -6.23
CA GLU A 69 -7.51 -22.71 -7.26
C GLU A 69 -6.65 -21.58 -6.65
N CYS A 70 -6.27 -21.71 -5.38
CA CYS A 70 -5.47 -20.68 -4.73
C CYS A 70 -4.10 -20.53 -5.41
N VAL A 71 -3.80 -19.35 -5.95
CA VAL A 71 -2.53 -19.04 -6.61
C VAL A 71 -1.32 -19.17 -5.67
N ILE A 72 -1.50 -18.89 -4.37
CA ILE A 72 -0.41 -18.91 -3.37
C ILE A 72 0.03 -20.34 -3.05
N CYS A 73 -0.93 -21.22 -2.75
CA CYS A 73 -0.67 -22.59 -2.28
C CYS A 73 -1.04 -23.68 -3.28
N SER A 74 -1.51 -23.34 -4.47
CA SER A 74 -1.97 -24.29 -5.50
C SER A 74 -2.98 -25.32 -4.97
N GLY A 75 -3.83 -24.93 -4.03
CA GLY A 75 -4.83 -25.80 -3.40
C GLY A 75 -4.32 -26.72 -2.28
N TYR A 76 -3.03 -26.71 -1.95
CA TYR A 76 -2.47 -27.53 -0.87
C TYR A 76 -2.81 -27.01 0.54
N GLY A 77 -3.27 -25.77 0.66
CA GLY A 77 -3.63 -25.15 1.94
C GLY A 77 -2.43 -24.68 2.79
N PHE A 78 -1.21 -24.84 2.28
CA PHE A 78 0.03 -24.39 2.93
C PHE A 78 0.85 -23.49 2.00
N VAL A 79 1.46 -22.45 2.56
CA VAL A 79 2.40 -21.60 1.83
C VAL A 79 3.64 -22.45 1.49
N PRO A 80 4.17 -22.39 0.25
CA PRO A 80 5.41 -23.07 -0.12
C PRO A 80 6.56 -22.79 0.86
N ASP A 81 7.43 -23.77 1.07
CA ASP A 81 8.62 -23.65 1.93
C ASP A 81 9.60 -22.58 1.41
N ASP A 82 9.68 -22.42 0.08
CA ASP A 82 10.31 -21.27 -0.54
C ASP A 82 9.25 -20.21 -0.88
N ILE A 83 9.27 -19.10 -0.15
CA ILE A 83 8.33 -18.00 -0.34
C ILE A 83 8.36 -17.42 -1.75
N MET A 84 9.52 -17.49 -2.42
CA MET A 84 9.64 -16.99 -3.79
C MET A 84 8.84 -17.84 -4.79
N THR A 85 8.56 -19.11 -4.48
CA THR A 85 7.64 -19.94 -5.28
C THR A 85 6.24 -19.32 -5.29
N ALA A 86 5.72 -18.93 -4.12
CA ALA A 86 4.42 -18.26 -4.03
C ALA A 86 4.41 -16.90 -4.72
N VAL A 87 5.50 -16.13 -4.60
CA VAL A 87 5.68 -14.86 -5.31
C VAL A 87 5.62 -15.05 -6.82
N ILE A 88 6.33 -16.03 -7.36
CA ILE A 88 6.32 -16.34 -8.80
C ILE A 88 4.90 -16.68 -9.27
N HIS A 89 4.17 -17.53 -8.55
CA HIS A 89 2.80 -17.88 -8.91
C HIS A 89 1.88 -16.64 -8.97
N VAL A 90 1.96 -15.75 -7.98
CA VAL A 90 1.14 -14.53 -7.92
C VAL A 90 1.50 -13.54 -9.02
N ILE A 91 2.79 -13.42 -9.34
CA ILE A 91 3.24 -12.59 -10.46
C ILE A 91 2.75 -13.20 -11.79
N ASP A 92 2.85 -14.51 -11.97
CA ASP A 92 2.45 -15.18 -13.21
C ASP A 92 0.94 -15.08 -13.46
N ASP A 93 0.14 -15.23 -12.41
CA ASP A 93 -1.30 -15.00 -12.48
C ASP A 93 -1.62 -13.55 -12.87
N ALA A 94 -0.99 -12.57 -12.21
CA ALA A 94 -1.21 -11.15 -12.48
C ALA A 94 -0.79 -10.74 -13.90
N TYR A 95 0.19 -11.43 -14.48
CA TYR A 95 0.70 -11.17 -15.83
C TYR A 95 0.22 -12.18 -16.89
N SER A 96 -0.77 -13.01 -16.56
CA SER A 96 -1.29 -14.07 -17.45
C SER A 96 -2.00 -13.57 -18.70
N LYS A 97 -2.49 -12.32 -18.69
CA LYS A 97 -3.25 -11.71 -19.79
C LYS A 97 -2.72 -10.31 -20.08
N ILE A 98 -2.29 -10.10 -21.31
CA ILE A 98 -1.79 -8.80 -21.79
C ILE A 98 -2.99 -7.86 -22.04
N PRO A 99 -3.05 -6.68 -21.39
CA PRO A 99 -4.05 -5.66 -21.68
C PRO A 99 -3.88 -5.13 -23.11
N GLY A 100 -4.99 -4.75 -23.77
CA GLY A 100 -4.95 -4.22 -25.13
C GLY A 100 -4.15 -2.92 -25.31
N SER A 101 -3.84 -2.21 -24.21
CA SER A 101 -3.03 -0.98 -24.21
C SER A 101 -1.51 -1.23 -24.15
N MET A 102 -1.07 -2.47 -23.94
CA MET A 102 0.33 -2.82 -23.69
C MET A 102 0.92 -3.64 -24.84
N ASP A 103 2.17 -3.35 -25.20
CA ASP A 103 2.95 -4.25 -26.05
C ASP A 103 3.53 -5.42 -25.24
N GLU A 104 3.74 -6.55 -25.92
CA GLU A 104 4.19 -7.80 -25.31
C GLU A 104 5.55 -7.66 -24.63
N GLU A 105 6.48 -6.92 -25.24
CA GLU A 105 7.81 -6.68 -24.69
C GLU A 105 7.73 -5.88 -23.37
N LYS A 106 7.02 -4.75 -23.35
CA LYS A 106 6.84 -3.96 -22.12
C LYS A 106 6.10 -4.74 -21.05
N TRP A 107 5.12 -5.57 -21.41
CA TRP A 107 4.43 -6.44 -20.45
C TRP A 107 5.39 -7.44 -19.81
N ALA A 108 6.23 -8.09 -20.61
CA ALA A 108 7.26 -9.02 -20.13
C ALA A 108 8.31 -8.30 -19.27
N VAL A 109 8.77 -7.11 -19.68
CA VAL A 109 9.72 -6.29 -18.91
C VAL A 109 9.13 -5.89 -17.57
N GLU A 110 7.86 -5.50 -17.52
CA GLU A 110 7.17 -5.13 -16.28
C GLU A 110 7.09 -6.34 -15.31
N ARG A 111 6.71 -7.52 -15.81
CA ARG A 111 6.70 -8.78 -15.04
C ARG A 111 8.08 -9.10 -14.46
N VAL A 112 9.12 -9.05 -15.30
CA VAL A 112 10.50 -9.36 -14.89
C VAL A 112 11.00 -8.35 -13.87
N LYS A 113 10.73 -7.05 -14.06
CA LYS A 113 11.08 -6.02 -13.08
C LYS A 113 10.49 -6.31 -11.70
N LEU A 114 9.22 -6.70 -11.66
CA LEU A 114 8.53 -7.01 -10.42
C LEU A 114 9.17 -8.22 -9.72
N LEU A 115 9.45 -9.30 -10.47
CA LEU A 115 10.10 -10.50 -9.94
C LEU A 115 11.50 -10.20 -9.39
N TYR A 116 12.34 -9.49 -10.15
CA TYR A 116 13.70 -9.16 -9.70
C TYR A 116 13.70 -8.19 -8.52
N ALA A 117 12.78 -7.22 -8.49
CA ALA A 117 12.60 -6.35 -7.33
C ALA A 117 12.20 -7.15 -6.08
N ALA A 118 11.30 -8.12 -6.22
CA ALA A 118 10.86 -8.99 -5.14
C ALA A 118 12.00 -9.88 -4.63
N SER A 119 12.75 -10.51 -5.53
CA SER A 119 13.92 -11.33 -5.18
C SER A 119 15.00 -10.50 -4.47
N ALA A 120 15.31 -9.31 -4.97
CA ALA A 120 16.28 -8.42 -4.34
C ALA A 120 15.82 -7.94 -2.96
N TYR A 121 14.53 -7.62 -2.81
CA TYR A 121 13.94 -7.27 -1.52
C TYR A 121 14.05 -8.43 -0.53
N ASN A 122 13.61 -9.63 -0.93
CA ASN A 122 13.66 -10.82 -0.09
C ASN A 122 15.08 -11.13 0.36
N TRP A 123 16.06 -11.04 -0.55
CA TRP A 123 17.48 -11.23 -0.21
C TRP A 123 18.01 -10.15 0.75
N TYR A 124 17.77 -8.87 0.47
CA TYR A 124 18.34 -7.77 1.24
C TYR A 124 17.76 -7.63 2.66
N TYR A 125 16.52 -8.07 2.85
CA TYR A 125 15.80 -8.01 4.13
C TYR A 125 15.64 -9.37 4.82
N ALA A 126 16.26 -10.44 4.30
CA ALA A 126 16.13 -11.80 4.84
C ALA A 126 16.46 -11.89 6.34
N ASP A 127 17.42 -11.09 6.81
CA ASP A 127 17.88 -11.01 8.20
C ASP A 127 17.27 -9.85 9.00
N LYS A 128 16.52 -8.97 8.33
CA LYS A 128 15.92 -7.75 8.91
C LYS A 128 14.43 -7.95 9.15
N LEU A 129 14.12 -8.91 10.01
CA LEU A 129 12.75 -9.26 10.35
C LEU A 129 12.00 -8.06 10.93
N LEU A 130 11.09 -7.50 10.13
CA LEU A 130 10.09 -6.55 10.60
C LEU A 130 8.98 -7.35 11.30
N VAL A 131 8.92 -7.27 12.62
CA VAL A 131 7.86 -7.95 13.39
C VAL A 131 6.56 -7.15 13.23
N PRO A 132 5.57 -7.65 12.47
CA PRO A 132 4.34 -6.91 12.23
C PRO A 132 3.48 -6.91 13.49
N ILE A 133 2.91 -5.76 13.82
CA ILE A 133 1.87 -5.59 14.84
C ILE A 133 0.50 -5.63 14.17
N MET A 134 0.37 -4.92 13.05
CA MET A 134 -0.84 -4.85 12.24
C MET A 134 -0.46 -4.75 10.76
N THR A 135 -1.25 -5.37 9.89
CA THR A 135 -1.15 -5.27 8.42
C THR A 135 -2.48 -4.78 7.88
N GLU A 136 -2.47 -3.98 6.81
CA GLU A 136 -3.66 -3.40 6.18
C GLU A 136 -4.59 -2.71 7.20
N TYR A 137 -4.01 -1.93 8.11
CA TYR A 137 -4.74 -1.33 9.21
C TYR A 137 -5.63 -0.18 8.72
N LYS A 138 -6.92 -0.47 8.61
CA LYS A 138 -7.97 0.51 8.29
C LYS A 138 -8.28 1.36 9.51
N PHE A 139 -8.26 2.68 9.34
CA PHE A 139 -8.60 3.61 10.42
C PHE A 139 -9.70 4.59 10.00
N ASP A 140 -10.52 4.95 10.98
CA ASP A 140 -11.50 6.04 10.91
C ASP A 140 -11.39 6.83 12.22
N SER A 141 -10.66 7.95 12.18
CA SER A 141 -10.29 8.71 13.37
C SER A 141 -10.83 10.14 13.33
N PRO A 142 -11.37 10.69 14.44
CA PRO A 142 -11.64 12.11 14.53
C PRO A 142 -10.34 12.93 14.43
N ILE A 143 -10.48 14.19 13.99
CA ILE A 143 -9.41 15.19 14.09
C ILE A 143 -9.59 15.98 15.36
N TYR A 144 -8.54 16.14 16.17
CA TYR A 144 -8.59 16.98 17.37
C TYR A 144 -7.98 18.36 17.08
N ASN A 145 -8.64 19.41 17.57
CA ASN A 145 -8.08 20.75 17.54
C ASN A 145 -7.05 20.96 18.67
N LYS A 146 -6.42 22.14 18.71
CA LYS A 146 -5.41 22.50 19.71
C LYS A 146 -5.88 22.40 21.18
N ASN A 147 -7.19 22.39 21.42
CA ASN A 147 -7.80 22.28 22.74
C ASN A 147 -8.23 20.84 23.07
N GLY A 148 -7.84 19.85 22.24
CA GLY A 148 -8.21 18.44 22.41
C GLY A 148 -9.67 18.12 22.08
N ARG A 149 -10.43 19.05 21.47
CA ARG A 149 -11.81 18.79 21.06
C ARG A 149 -11.85 18.29 19.62
N ALA A 150 -12.67 17.26 19.38
CA ALA A 150 -12.90 16.77 18.03
C ALA A 150 -13.49 17.88 17.14
N VAL A 151 -12.96 18.02 15.93
CA VAL A 151 -13.48 18.93 14.91
C VAL A 151 -14.82 18.38 14.42
N PRO A 152 -15.93 19.12 14.56
CA PRO A 152 -17.25 18.61 14.19
C PRO A 152 -17.34 18.23 12.72
N ASN A 153 -17.98 17.09 12.44
CA ASN A 153 -18.26 16.58 11.09
C ASN A 153 -17.02 16.33 10.21
N VAL A 154 -15.82 16.18 10.79
CA VAL A 154 -14.59 15.87 10.04
C VAL A 154 -13.89 14.66 10.66
N LYS A 155 -13.50 13.72 9.81
CA LYS A 155 -12.70 12.55 10.19
C LYS A 155 -11.56 12.33 9.20
N ILE A 156 -10.51 11.66 9.64
CA ILE A 156 -9.44 11.14 8.80
C ILE A 156 -9.67 9.64 8.62
N VAL A 157 -9.63 9.20 7.38
CA VAL A 157 -9.76 7.80 6.99
C VAL A 157 -8.58 7.35 6.14
N GLY A 158 -8.23 6.08 6.22
CA GLY A 158 -7.17 5.52 5.39
C GLY A 158 -6.82 4.09 5.75
N VAL A 159 -5.79 3.57 5.09
CA VAL A 159 -5.23 2.24 5.30
C VAL A 159 -3.73 2.37 5.40
N ILE A 160 -3.16 1.88 6.50
CA ILE A 160 -1.71 1.79 6.70
C ILE A 160 -1.29 0.39 6.29
N ASP A 161 -0.40 0.27 5.30
CA ASP A 161 0.06 -1.02 4.76
C ASP A 161 0.53 -1.95 5.89
N LYS A 162 1.42 -1.44 6.77
CA LYS A 162 1.93 -2.19 7.90
C LYS A 162 2.37 -1.30 9.05
N ILE A 163 2.09 -1.75 10.27
CA ILE A 163 2.64 -1.21 11.51
C ILE A 163 3.51 -2.32 12.11
N ALA A 164 4.79 -2.02 12.35
CA ALA A 164 5.75 -2.98 12.88
C ALA A 164 6.51 -2.41 14.08
N MET A 165 7.12 -3.30 14.87
CA MET A 165 8.13 -2.89 15.85
C MET A 165 9.50 -2.82 15.18
N VAL A 166 10.12 -1.64 15.21
CA VAL A 166 11.48 -1.40 14.71
C VAL A 166 12.24 -0.70 15.82
N ASP A 167 13.35 -1.28 16.28
CA ASP A 167 14.19 -0.76 17.37
C ASP A 167 13.39 -0.35 18.62
N GLY A 168 12.42 -1.18 19.02
CA GLY A 168 11.57 -0.94 20.19
C GLY A 168 10.50 0.15 20.00
N CYS A 169 10.33 0.68 18.78
CA CYS A 169 9.32 1.70 18.46
C CYS A 169 8.26 1.16 17.48
N ARG A 170 7.01 1.59 17.66
CA ARG A 170 5.95 1.39 16.66
C ARG A 170 6.24 2.27 15.45
N SER A 171 6.45 1.64 14.30
CA SER A 171 6.82 2.29 13.06
C SER A 171 5.82 1.95 11.95
N VAL A 172 5.59 2.92 11.07
CA VAL A 172 4.84 2.72 9.83
C VAL A 172 5.80 2.16 8.78
N VAL A 173 5.39 1.09 8.12
CA VAL A 173 6.12 0.47 7.00
C VAL A 173 5.26 0.64 5.75
N GLU A 174 5.79 1.38 4.77
CA GLU A 174 5.15 1.63 3.48
C GLU A 174 5.98 1.01 2.37
N TYR A 175 5.32 0.39 1.41
CA TYR A 175 5.97 -0.17 0.24
C TYR A 175 5.80 0.76 -0.96
N LYS A 176 6.90 1.38 -1.40
CA LYS A 176 6.89 2.27 -2.57
C LYS A 176 7.90 1.81 -3.62
N THR A 177 7.49 1.91 -4.87
CA THR A 177 8.37 1.74 -6.03
C THR A 177 8.75 3.10 -6.56
N THR A 178 10.02 3.30 -6.93
CA THR A 178 10.49 4.56 -7.52
C THR A 178 11.54 4.29 -8.58
N SER A 179 11.53 5.08 -9.65
CA SER A 179 12.64 5.18 -10.60
C SER A 179 13.65 6.27 -10.21
N SER A 180 13.34 7.06 -9.17
CA SER A 180 14.26 8.08 -8.67
C SER A 180 15.45 7.44 -7.97
N PRO A 181 16.64 8.04 -8.05
CA PRO A 181 17.79 7.60 -7.25
C PRO A 181 17.44 7.61 -5.76
N ILE A 182 17.97 6.64 -5.02
CA ILE A 182 17.75 6.47 -3.57
C ILE A 182 19.02 6.74 -2.75
N ASP A 183 20.07 7.28 -3.37
CA ASP A 183 21.27 7.72 -2.68
C ASP A 183 20.96 8.86 -1.69
N SER A 184 21.84 9.06 -0.70
CA SER A 184 21.64 9.97 0.42
C SER A 184 21.43 11.45 0.01
N GLY A 185 21.84 11.84 -1.21
CA GLY A 185 21.68 13.19 -1.74
C GLY A 185 20.43 13.39 -2.60
N SER A 186 19.65 12.33 -2.83
CA SER A 186 18.52 12.38 -3.76
C SER A 186 17.39 13.29 -3.26
N ARG A 187 16.81 14.05 -4.20
CA ARG A 187 15.58 14.85 -3.97
C ARG A 187 14.38 13.99 -3.56
N TYR A 188 14.44 12.68 -3.83
CA TYR A 188 13.41 11.73 -3.42
C TYR A 188 13.16 11.78 -1.91
N TRP A 189 14.22 11.77 -1.10
CA TRP A 189 14.11 11.80 0.36
C TRP A 189 13.48 13.10 0.88
N ASN A 190 13.81 14.24 0.26
CA ASN A 190 13.21 15.53 0.60
C ASN A 190 11.70 15.55 0.32
N HIS A 191 11.27 14.92 -0.77
CA HIS A 191 9.85 14.81 -1.09
C HIS A 191 9.12 13.93 -0.08
N LEU A 192 9.73 12.81 0.34
CA LEU A 192 9.12 11.86 1.27
C LEU A 192 8.90 12.46 2.68
N ASN A 193 9.80 13.33 3.13
CA ASN A 193 9.66 14.03 4.42
C ASN A 193 8.49 15.02 4.47
N LEU A 194 8.05 15.53 3.31
CA LEU A 194 6.91 16.44 3.19
C LEU A 194 5.65 15.73 2.70
N ASP A 195 5.72 14.41 2.55
CA ASP A 195 4.61 13.63 2.07
C ASP A 195 3.46 13.60 3.10
N THR A 196 2.26 13.81 2.58
CA THR A 196 1.06 13.90 3.43
C THR A 196 0.69 12.54 3.98
N GLN A 197 0.95 11.45 3.25
CA GLN A 197 0.62 10.09 3.68
C GLN A 197 1.49 9.67 4.87
N THR A 198 2.81 9.79 4.76
CA THR A 198 3.74 9.39 5.83
C THR A 198 3.48 10.17 7.12
N THR A 199 3.29 11.48 7.03
CA THR A 199 3.02 12.34 8.18
C THR A 199 1.68 12.00 8.85
N LEU A 200 0.64 11.75 8.05
CA LEU A 200 -0.69 11.38 8.54
C LEU A 200 -0.69 10.03 9.26
N TYR A 201 0.00 9.04 8.70
CA TYR A 201 0.05 7.70 9.27
C TYR A 201 0.81 7.69 10.60
N LEU A 202 1.89 8.46 10.73
CA LEU A 202 2.57 8.66 12.01
C LEU A 202 1.67 9.33 13.06
N TYR A 203 0.83 10.29 12.65
CA TYR A 203 -0.17 10.88 13.54
C TYR A 203 -1.17 9.83 14.06
N ILE A 204 -1.67 8.97 13.16
CA ILE A 204 -2.59 7.88 13.53
C ILE A 204 -1.91 6.86 14.45
N VAL A 205 -0.71 6.37 14.12
CA VAL A 205 0.00 5.39 14.97
C VAL A 205 0.26 5.94 16.38
N ARG A 206 0.53 7.25 16.51
CA ARG A 206 0.67 7.91 17.81
C ARG A 206 -0.63 7.96 18.61
N SER A 207 -1.80 8.08 17.95
CA SER A 207 -3.09 8.08 18.64
C SER A 207 -3.55 6.68 19.07
N LEU A 208 -2.95 5.60 18.55
CA LEU A 208 -3.16 4.22 19.01
C LEU A 208 -2.49 3.91 20.35
N ARG A 209 -1.90 4.89 21.03
CA ARG A 209 -1.37 4.72 22.39
C ARG A 209 -2.53 4.77 23.38
N ASN A 210 -3.12 3.60 23.62
CA ASN A 210 -3.78 3.21 24.86
C ASN A 210 -3.10 1.93 25.35
#